data_AF-A0A962MPN0-F1
#
_entry.id   AF-A0A962MPN0-F1
#
_cell.length_a   1.000
_cell.length_b   1.000
_cell.length_c   1.000
_cell.angle_alpha   90.00
_cell.angle_beta   90.00
_cell.angle_gamma   90.00
#
_symmetry.space_group_name_H-M   'P 1'
#
loop_
_entity.id
_entity.type
_entity.pdbx_description
1 polymer ?
#
loop_
_entity_poly.entity_id
_entity_poly.type
_entity_poly.pdbx_seq_one_letter_code
_entity_poly.pdbx_strand_id
1 'polypeptide(L)'
;VIIEIEQDDTNHNGGDIHFSPLDGYLYIGMGDGGGSNDTFNNAQELDELNGKLLRIDVSGVAVHPSTCGLVSNYRIPADNPFVSTTGACAEIWARGLRNPWRWSFDRLNGDLFIGDVGQNAIEEIDQQPASSSGGENYGWPCMEGNTPRPGNSACLSTPLTTPILDYQQGSTHCAVTGGYRYRGQIPGLHGLYFFAD
;
A
#
# COMPACT_ATOMS: atom_id res chain seq x y z
N VAL A 1 17.58 11.50 -7.62
CA VAL A 1 16.77 10.86 -6.56
C VAL A 1 15.54 11.71 -6.33
N ILE A 2 14.34 11.12 -6.38
CA ILE A 2 13.08 11.84 -6.13
C ILE A 2 12.79 11.87 -4.63
N ILE A 3 12.77 10.68 -4.03
CA ILE A 3 12.57 10.42 -2.60
C ILE A 3 13.59 9.36 -2.16
N GLU A 4 14.02 9.44 -0.91
CA GLU A 4 14.82 8.43 -0.23
C GLU A 4 14.14 8.11 1.10
N ILE A 5 14.02 6.82 1.41
CA ILE A 5 13.29 6.27 2.55
C ILE A 5 14.23 5.28 3.24
N GLU A 6 14.42 5.43 4.54
CA GLU A 6 15.24 4.51 5.33
C GLU A 6 14.51 3.17 5.49
N GLN A 7 15.27 2.07 5.50
CA GLN A 7 14.74 0.73 5.75
C GLN A 7 15.37 0.21 7.03
N ASP A 8 14.55 -0.26 7.97
CA ASP A 8 15.01 -0.76 9.26
C ASP A 8 15.70 -2.13 9.15
N ASP A 9 15.33 -2.94 8.15
CA ASP A 9 15.89 -4.26 7.87
C ASP A 9 16.13 -4.45 6.35
N THR A 10 16.53 -5.66 5.97
CA THR A 10 16.95 -6.04 4.61
C THR A 10 15.82 -6.59 3.74
N ASN A 11 14.63 -6.78 4.31
CA ASN A 11 13.44 -7.35 3.67
C ASN A 11 12.22 -6.41 3.77
N HIS A 12 11.17 -6.73 3.00
CA HIS A 12 9.94 -5.94 2.90
C HIS A 12 10.15 -4.50 2.40
N ASN A 13 11.07 -4.32 1.44
CA ASN A 13 11.36 -3.01 0.89
C ASN A 13 10.24 -2.46 -0.02
N GLY A 14 9.31 -3.31 -0.48
CA GLY A 14 8.32 -2.95 -1.50
C GLY A 14 9.00 -2.40 -2.76
N GLY A 15 8.52 -1.24 -3.23
CA GLY A 15 9.14 -0.44 -4.28
C GLY A 15 8.44 -0.51 -5.64
N ASP A 16 7.29 -1.17 -5.75
CA ASP A 16 6.46 -1.06 -6.96
C ASP A 16 5.84 0.34 -7.04
N ILE A 17 5.86 0.91 -8.23
CA ILE A 17 5.46 2.31 -8.49
C ILE A 17 4.61 2.43 -9.73
N HIS A 18 3.57 3.26 -9.65
CA HIS A 18 2.71 3.56 -10.79
C HIS A 18 2.29 5.02 -10.79
N PHE A 19 2.09 5.58 -11.98
CA PHE A 19 1.33 6.81 -12.12
C PHE A 19 -0.16 6.48 -12.13
N SER A 20 -0.93 7.17 -11.30
CA SER A 20 -2.38 6.99 -11.28
C SER A 20 -2.99 7.49 -12.59
N PRO A 21 -3.90 6.71 -13.21
CA PRO A 21 -4.59 7.14 -14.42
C PRO A 21 -5.66 8.22 -14.16
N LEU A 22 -5.95 8.52 -12.88
CA LEU A 22 -6.98 9.48 -12.48
C LEU A 22 -6.42 10.88 -12.30
N ASP A 23 -5.31 11.00 -11.58
CA ASP A 23 -4.73 12.28 -11.18
C ASP A 23 -3.31 12.51 -11.73
N GLY A 24 -2.67 11.47 -12.28
CA GLY A 24 -1.32 11.56 -12.84
C GLY A 24 -0.20 11.67 -11.80
N TYR A 25 -0.49 11.51 -10.51
CA TYR A 25 0.54 11.50 -9.47
C TYR A 25 1.23 10.15 -9.35
N LEU A 26 2.44 10.16 -8.78
CA LEU A 26 3.23 8.96 -8.56
C LEU A 26 2.81 8.31 -7.23
N TYR A 27 2.43 7.04 -7.30
CA TYR A 27 2.14 6.21 -6.16
C TYR A 27 3.27 5.20 -5.93
N ILE A 28 3.60 4.93 -4.67
CA ILE A 28 4.75 4.10 -4.27
C ILE A 28 4.32 3.17 -3.14
N GLY A 29 4.43 1.86 -3.36
CA GLY A 29 4.16 0.86 -2.30
C GLY A 29 5.43 0.57 -1.51
N MET A 30 5.40 0.76 -0.19
CA MET A 30 6.51 0.48 0.72
C MET A 30 6.08 -0.56 1.75
N GLY A 31 6.89 -1.60 1.93
CA GLY A 31 6.64 -2.57 3.01
C GLY A 31 7.06 -1.99 4.37
N ASP A 32 6.77 -2.73 5.43
CA ASP A 32 6.86 -2.30 6.84
C ASP A 32 8.30 -2.13 7.37
N GLY A 33 9.31 -2.21 6.49
CA GLY A 33 10.71 -2.10 6.90
C GLY A 33 11.30 -3.42 7.42
N GLY A 34 10.55 -4.52 7.39
CA GLY A 34 11.08 -5.86 7.58
C GLY A 34 10.89 -6.46 8.97
N GLY A 35 11.67 -7.51 9.24
CA GLY A 35 11.52 -8.28 10.47
C GLY A 35 10.21 -9.05 10.57
N SER A 36 9.73 -9.28 11.80
CA SER A 36 8.51 -10.03 12.09
C SER A 36 7.61 -9.25 13.05
N ASN A 37 6.30 -9.36 12.82
CA ASN A 37 5.21 -8.77 13.57
C ASN A 37 5.29 -7.25 13.64
N ASP A 38 5.74 -6.61 12.55
CA ASP A 38 5.95 -5.16 12.48
C ASP A 38 6.77 -4.69 13.69
N THR A 39 7.95 -5.29 13.88
CA THR A 39 8.76 -5.07 15.10
C THR A 39 9.20 -3.61 15.30
N PHE A 40 9.14 -2.81 14.24
CA PHE A 40 9.43 -1.38 14.24
C PHE A 40 8.16 -0.51 14.39
N ASN A 41 6.97 -1.13 14.37
CA ASN A 41 5.63 -0.52 14.41
C ASN A 41 5.36 0.44 13.25
N ASN A 42 6.02 0.25 12.13
CA ASN A 42 5.98 1.18 11.02
C ASN A 42 4.60 1.20 10.38
N ALA A 43 3.95 0.05 10.20
CA ALA A 43 2.75 -0.05 9.35
C ALA A 43 1.60 0.84 9.82
N GLN A 44 1.43 1.00 11.13
CA GLN A 44 0.38 1.81 11.72
C GLN A 44 0.79 3.25 12.01
N GLU A 45 2.06 3.51 12.35
CA GLU A 45 2.52 4.86 12.65
C GLU A 45 2.45 5.78 11.43
N LEU A 46 2.14 7.04 11.69
CA LEU A 46 1.92 8.05 10.63
C LEU A 46 3.13 8.95 10.42
N ASP A 47 4.15 8.91 11.29
CA ASP A 47 5.40 9.67 11.17
C ASP A 47 6.52 8.88 10.45
N GLU A 48 6.16 7.76 9.80
CA GLU A 48 7.04 6.91 8.99
C GLU A 48 6.38 6.56 7.64
N LEU A 49 7.21 6.33 6.62
CA LEU A 49 6.82 6.02 5.24
C LEU A 49 6.76 4.51 4.94
N ASN A 50 7.30 3.66 5.82
CA ASN A 50 7.24 2.21 5.72
C ASN A 50 5.84 1.64 6.09
N GLY A 51 5.43 0.56 5.41
CA GLY A 51 4.14 -0.11 5.55
C GLY A 51 2.97 0.71 5.01
N LYS A 52 3.23 1.45 3.91
CA LYS A 52 2.33 2.45 3.32
C LYS A 52 2.21 2.30 1.83
N LEU A 53 1.09 2.81 1.30
CA LEU A 53 1.04 3.32 -0.06
C LEU A 53 1.21 4.85 0.02
N LEU A 54 2.17 5.39 -0.72
CA LEU A 54 2.46 6.82 -0.79
C LEU A 54 1.90 7.41 -2.07
N ARG A 55 1.59 8.72 -2.06
CA ARG A 55 1.16 9.50 -3.23
C ARG A 55 1.87 10.84 -3.25
N ILE A 56 2.67 11.09 -4.29
CA ILE A 56 3.48 12.30 -4.44
C ILE A 56 3.36 12.91 -5.83
N ASP A 57 3.56 14.22 -5.91
CA ASP A 57 3.64 14.94 -7.17
C ASP A 57 5.10 15.22 -7.57
N VAL A 58 5.54 14.59 -8.66
CA VAL A 58 6.88 14.79 -9.24
C VAL A 58 6.90 15.84 -10.35
N SER A 59 5.75 16.37 -10.76
CA SER A 59 5.64 17.43 -11.77
C SER A 59 5.84 18.83 -11.18
N GLY A 60 5.61 18.99 -9.87
CA GLY A 60 5.79 20.26 -9.15
C GLY A 60 4.59 21.20 -9.23
N VAL A 61 3.42 20.70 -9.64
CA VAL A 61 2.15 21.43 -9.69
C VAL A 61 1.51 21.55 -8.31
N ALA A 62 1.70 20.55 -7.46
CA ALA A 62 1.20 20.54 -6.09
C ALA A 62 1.95 21.54 -5.18
N VAL A 63 1.28 21.97 -4.12
CA VAL A 63 1.68 23.16 -3.37
C VAL A 63 2.30 22.86 -2.00
N HIS A 64 2.05 21.67 -1.44
CA HIS A 64 2.56 21.33 -0.12
C HIS A 64 4.01 20.80 -0.21
N PRO A 65 4.90 21.21 0.71
CA PRO A 65 6.25 20.65 0.80
C PRO A 65 6.20 19.18 1.25
N SER A 66 7.22 18.40 0.89
CA SER A 66 7.41 17.08 1.49
C SER A 66 7.65 17.19 2.99
N THR A 67 7.40 16.09 3.70
CA THR A 67 7.46 16.05 5.17
C THR A 67 8.46 15.04 5.71
N CYS A 68 8.53 13.83 5.14
CA CYS A 68 9.27 12.72 5.76
C CYS A 68 10.37 12.10 4.90
N GLY A 69 10.35 12.29 3.57
CA GLY A 69 11.42 11.77 2.72
C GLY A 69 12.76 12.44 3.03
N LEU A 70 13.85 11.65 3.09
CA LEU A 70 15.21 12.15 3.37
C LEU A 70 15.75 13.06 2.25
N VAL A 71 15.23 12.88 1.03
CA VAL A 71 15.44 13.75 -0.13
C VAL A 71 14.09 14.24 -0.64
N SER A 72 14.02 15.51 -1.01
CA SER A 72 12.77 16.19 -1.38
C SER A 72 12.85 16.85 -2.78
N ASN A 73 12.63 16.06 -3.83
CA ASN A 73 12.48 16.55 -5.19
C ASN A 73 11.06 16.33 -5.74
N TYR A 74 10.06 16.48 -4.88
CA TYR A 74 8.63 16.32 -5.18
C TYR A 74 7.79 17.29 -4.33
N ARG A 75 6.48 17.25 -4.52
CA ARG A 75 5.47 17.99 -3.76
C ARG A 75 4.38 17.05 -3.28
N ILE A 76 3.59 17.50 -2.31
CA ILE A 76 2.46 16.76 -1.76
C ILE A 76 1.16 17.32 -2.33
N PRO A 77 0.30 16.48 -2.95
CA PRO A 77 -1.05 16.87 -3.32
C PRO A 77 -1.86 17.37 -2.12
N ALA A 78 -2.63 18.45 -2.30
CA ALA A 78 -3.39 19.08 -1.22
C ALA A 78 -4.57 18.22 -0.71
N ASP A 79 -4.96 17.21 -1.46
CA ASP A 79 -6.00 16.23 -1.17
C ASP A 79 -5.45 14.93 -0.59
N ASN A 80 -4.15 14.83 -0.25
CA ASN A 80 -3.65 13.68 0.50
C ASN A 80 -4.32 13.61 1.90
N PRO A 81 -4.71 12.41 2.35
CA PRO A 81 -5.56 12.23 3.53
C PRO A 81 -4.94 12.70 4.84
N PHE A 82 -3.61 12.74 4.92
CA PHE A 82 -2.88 13.10 6.15
C PHE A 82 -2.19 14.47 6.10
N VAL A 83 -2.40 15.26 5.05
CA VAL A 83 -1.69 16.55 4.85
C VAL A 83 -1.91 17.57 5.99
N SER A 84 -3.05 17.49 6.68
CA SER A 84 -3.40 18.38 7.80
C SER A 84 -3.24 17.72 9.17
N THR A 85 -2.71 16.50 9.23
CA THR A 85 -2.53 15.75 10.48
C THR A 85 -1.17 16.11 11.06
N THR A 86 -1.17 16.81 12.20
CA THR A 86 0.07 17.21 12.89
C THR A 86 0.93 15.99 13.20
N GLY A 87 2.19 16.01 12.75
CA GLY A 87 3.16 14.95 12.98
C GLY A 87 3.08 13.79 11.98
N ALA A 88 2.08 13.75 11.10
CA ALA A 88 2.01 12.74 10.06
C ALA A 88 2.83 13.11 8.83
N CYS A 89 3.37 12.09 8.15
CA CYS A 89 3.91 12.17 6.82
C CYS A 89 2.78 12.41 5.82
N ALA A 90 2.80 13.58 5.19
CA ALA A 90 1.80 14.01 4.24
C ALA A 90 1.88 13.23 2.91
N GLU A 91 2.96 12.47 2.69
CA GLU A 91 3.13 11.51 1.58
C GLU A 91 2.13 10.34 1.63
N ILE A 92 1.63 10.00 2.82
CA ILE A 92 0.84 8.78 3.03
C ILE A 92 -0.51 8.90 2.30
N TRP A 93 -0.81 7.91 1.47
CA TRP A 93 -2.13 7.70 0.87
C TRP A 93 -2.93 6.64 1.63
N ALA A 94 -2.32 5.52 1.98
CA ALA A 94 -2.91 4.46 2.77
C ALA A 94 -1.86 3.80 3.66
N ARG A 95 -2.29 3.10 4.72
CA ARG A 95 -1.42 2.49 5.74
C ARG A 95 -1.85 1.09 6.12
N GLY A 96 -1.07 0.46 6.99
CA GLY A 96 -1.35 -0.87 7.50
C GLY A 96 -1.11 -1.96 6.48
N LEU A 97 -0.11 -1.77 5.62
CA LEU A 97 0.38 -2.78 4.68
C LEU A 97 1.64 -3.44 5.26
N ARG A 98 1.88 -4.70 4.90
CA ARG A 98 3.08 -5.44 5.32
C ARG A 98 4.19 -5.35 4.27
N ASN A 99 3.93 -5.83 3.07
CA ASN A 99 4.85 -5.86 1.95
C ASN A 99 4.05 -5.86 0.64
N PRO A 100 3.55 -4.68 0.21
CA PRO A 100 2.77 -4.52 -1.02
C PRO A 100 3.68 -4.74 -2.24
N TRP A 101 3.96 -5.99 -2.56
CA TRP A 101 5.03 -6.41 -3.47
C TRP A 101 4.76 -6.00 -4.92
N ARG A 102 3.52 -6.21 -5.36
CA ARG A 102 3.03 -5.71 -6.65
C ARG A 102 1.60 -5.29 -6.50
N TRP A 103 1.30 -4.15 -7.10
CA TRP A 103 -0.02 -3.58 -7.12
C TRP A 103 -0.24 -2.89 -8.46
N SER A 104 -1.48 -2.56 -8.78
CA SER A 104 -1.76 -1.83 -10.02
C SER A 104 -3.08 -1.08 -9.96
N PHE A 105 -3.15 -0.03 -10.77
CA PHE A 105 -4.41 0.57 -11.15
C PHE A 105 -5.04 -0.22 -12.30
N ASP A 106 -6.34 -0.45 -12.22
CA ASP A 106 -7.14 -0.77 -13.38
C ASP A 106 -7.15 0.42 -14.33
N ARG A 107 -6.53 0.23 -15.49
CA ARG A 107 -6.37 1.28 -16.51
C ARG A 107 -7.69 1.82 -17.09
N LEU A 108 -8.81 1.14 -16.87
CA LEU A 108 -10.12 1.61 -17.36
C LEU A 108 -10.78 2.60 -16.41
N ASN A 109 -10.72 2.35 -15.10
CA ASN A 109 -11.50 3.09 -14.12
C ASN A 109 -10.70 3.63 -12.94
N GLY A 110 -9.42 3.27 -12.80
CA GLY A 110 -8.54 3.71 -11.73
C GLY A 110 -8.71 2.97 -10.41
N ASP A 111 -9.46 1.86 -10.36
CA ASP A 111 -9.52 1.03 -9.15
C ASP A 111 -8.11 0.51 -8.84
N LEU A 112 -7.70 0.61 -7.60
CA LEU A 112 -6.41 0.13 -7.13
C LEU A 112 -6.56 -1.31 -6.60
N PHE A 113 -5.66 -2.19 -7.01
CA PHE A 113 -5.54 -3.55 -6.51
C PHE A 113 -4.13 -3.76 -5.96
N ILE A 114 -4.03 -4.32 -4.75
CA ILE A 114 -2.76 -4.48 -4.04
C ILE A 114 -2.59 -5.96 -3.70
N GLY A 115 -1.49 -6.58 -4.13
CA GLY A 115 -1.06 -7.84 -3.55
C GLY A 115 -0.14 -7.55 -2.37
N ASP A 116 -0.61 -7.84 -1.16
CA ASP A 116 0.14 -7.64 0.07
C ASP A 116 0.61 -9.00 0.63
N VAL A 117 1.93 -9.16 0.75
CA VAL A 117 2.53 -10.43 1.18
C VAL A 117 2.39 -10.57 2.69
N GLY A 118 1.76 -11.67 3.11
CA GLY A 118 1.57 -12.03 4.50
C GLY A 118 2.83 -12.49 5.21
N GLN A 119 2.75 -12.66 6.53
CA GLN A 119 3.93 -13.09 7.28
C GLN A 119 4.13 -14.60 7.27
N ASN A 120 3.10 -15.35 7.64
CA ASN A 120 3.25 -16.77 7.99
C ASN A 120 2.07 -17.62 7.56
N ALA A 121 0.88 -17.04 7.40
CA ALA A 121 -0.34 -17.82 7.33
C ALA A 121 -1.23 -17.44 6.15
N ILE A 122 -1.33 -16.15 5.83
CA ILE A 122 -2.37 -15.67 4.92
C ILE A 122 -1.78 -14.63 3.97
N GLU A 123 -1.98 -14.85 2.68
CA GLU A 123 -1.73 -13.87 1.62
C GLU A 123 -3.03 -13.15 1.27
N GLU A 124 -2.93 -11.90 0.79
CA GLU A 124 -4.12 -11.09 0.51
C GLU A 124 -4.04 -10.25 -0.77
N ILE A 125 -5.22 -10.00 -1.34
CA ILE A 125 -5.46 -8.99 -2.35
C ILE A 125 -6.44 -7.95 -1.78
N ASP A 126 -5.98 -6.72 -1.67
CA ASP A 126 -6.82 -5.57 -1.35
C ASP A 126 -7.31 -4.87 -2.61
N GLN A 127 -8.43 -4.17 -2.46
CA GLN A 127 -8.98 -3.32 -3.49
C GLN A 127 -9.46 -2.01 -2.90
N GLN A 128 -9.03 -0.91 -3.50
CA GLN A 128 -9.49 0.43 -3.17
C GLN A 128 -10.19 1.03 -4.38
N PRO A 129 -11.46 1.46 -4.23
CA PRO A 129 -12.21 2.02 -5.35
C PRO A 129 -11.60 3.34 -5.80
N ALA A 130 -11.65 3.61 -7.11
CA ALA A 130 -11.19 4.86 -7.72
C ALA A 130 -11.80 6.13 -7.10
N SER A 131 -12.98 6.01 -6.48
CA SER A 131 -13.68 7.11 -5.81
C SER A 131 -13.20 7.39 -4.39
N SER A 132 -12.24 6.60 -3.87
CA SER A 132 -11.70 6.79 -2.53
C SER A 132 -10.93 8.11 -2.43
N SER A 133 -11.04 8.77 -1.26
CA SER A 133 -10.24 9.92 -0.87
C SER A 133 -8.91 9.56 -0.21
N GLY A 134 -8.53 8.28 -0.20
CA GLY A 134 -7.40 7.78 0.57
C GLY A 134 -7.70 7.66 2.07
N GLY A 135 -6.71 7.19 2.82
CA GLY A 135 -6.73 7.04 4.27
C GLY A 135 -7.07 5.62 4.75
N GLU A 136 -7.21 4.67 3.84
CA GLU A 136 -7.44 3.26 4.16
C GLU A 136 -6.36 2.73 5.10
N ASN A 137 -6.81 1.92 6.05
CA ASN A 137 -5.96 1.13 6.92
C ASN A 137 -6.21 -0.35 6.63
N TYR A 138 -5.26 -1.03 5.99
CA TYR A 138 -5.37 -2.45 5.62
C TYR A 138 -5.11 -3.40 6.80
N GLY A 139 -4.74 -2.84 7.96
CA GLY A 139 -4.86 -3.53 9.24
C GLY A 139 -3.62 -4.31 9.69
N TRP A 140 -2.56 -4.44 8.89
CA TRP A 140 -1.28 -4.97 9.39
C TRP A 140 -0.70 -4.04 10.48
N PRO A 141 -0.22 -4.54 11.63
CA PRO A 141 -0.03 -5.96 11.98
C PRO A 141 -1.18 -6.58 12.78
N CYS A 142 -2.30 -5.88 12.98
CA CYS A 142 -3.40 -6.42 13.78
C CYS A 142 -4.22 -7.49 13.05
N MET A 143 -4.20 -7.45 11.72
CA MET A 143 -4.86 -8.40 10.84
C MET A 143 -3.81 -9.03 9.91
N GLU A 144 -4.03 -10.29 9.52
CA GLU A 144 -3.37 -10.97 8.41
C GLU A 144 -4.51 -11.57 7.59
N GLY A 145 -4.82 -11.03 6.41
CA GLY A 145 -6.12 -11.26 5.79
C GLY A 145 -7.26 -10.76 6.68
N ASN A 146 -8.34 -11.53 6.74
CA ASN A 146 -9.46 -11.30 7.64
C ASN A 146 -9.26 -11.89 9.05
N THR A 147 -8.05 -12.32 9.41
CA THR A 147 -7.77 -12.98 10.69
C THR A 147 -7.04 -12.06 11.67
N PRO A 148 -7.60 -11.79 12.87
CA PRO A 148 -6.90 -11.04 13.90
C PRO A 148 -5.63 -11.75 14.38
N ARG A 149 -4.54 -11.00 14.53
CA ARG A 149 -3.26 -11.53 15.01
C ARG A 149 -3.13 -11.39 16.53
N PRO A 150 -2.89 -12.50 17.27
CA PRO A 150 -2.70 -12.44 18.72
C PRO A 150 -1.56 -11.51 19.11
N GLY A 151 -1.79 -10.63 20.10
CA GLY A 151 -0.79 -9.70 20.62
C GLY A 151 -0.69 -8.37 19.85
N ASN A 152 -1.34 -8.24 18.70
CA ASN A 152 -1.36 -7.01 17.90
C ASN A 152 -2.81 -6.55 17.74
N SER A 153 -3.32 -5.75 18.68
CA SER A 153 -4.74 -5.33 18.65
C SER A 153 -4.96 -3.82 18.62
N ALA A 154 -3.89 -3.03 18.69
CA ALA A 154 -3.99 -1.57 18.83
C ALA A 154 -4.81 -0.92 17.70
N CYS A 155 -4.60 -1.36 16.46
CA CYS A 155 -5.28 -0.82 15.28
C CYS A 155 -6.70 -1.34 15.05
N LEU A 156 -7.15 -2.37 15.78
CA LEU A 156 -8.54 -2.87 15.71
C LEU A 156 -9.58 -1.86 16.23
N SER A 157 -9.12 -0.80 16.90
CA SER A 157 -9.95 0.32 17.36
C SER A 157 -10.25 1.35 16.27
N THR A 158 -9.60 1.25 15.11
CA THR A 158 -9.80 2.12 13.95
C THR A 158 -10.55 1.38 12.85
N PRO A 159 -11.33 2.07 11.99
CA PRO A 159 -11.93 1.43 10.82
C PRO A 159 -10.84 0.80 9.94
N LEU A 160 -11.01 -0.49 9.62
CA LEU A 160 -10.12 -1.24 8.75
C LEU A 160 -10.76 -1.48 7.40
N THR A 161 -9.92 -1.58 6.37
CA THR A 161 -10.30 -2.03 5.04
C THR A 161 -9.97 -3.50 4.93
N THR A 162 -10.96 -4.33 4.64
CA THR A 162 -10.77 -5.78 4.52
C THR A 162 -10.36 -6.15 3.09
N PRO A 163 -9.50 -7.16 2.91
CA PRO A 163 -9.12 -7.62 1.58
C PRO A 163 -10.33 -8.21 0.84
N ILE A 164 -10.30 -8.12 -0.49
CA ILE A 164 -11.31 -8.73 -1.36
C ILE A 164 -11.06 -10.22 -1.59
N LEU A 165 -9.85 -10.68 -1.29
CA LEU A 165 -9.45 -12.07 -1.31
C LEU A 165 -8.34 -12.26 -0.29
N ASP A 166 -8.48 -13.28 0.56
CA ASP A 166 -7.39 -13.82 1.35
C ASP A 166 -7.32 -15.35 1.18
N TYR A 167 -6.13 -15.92 1.35
CA TYR A 167 -5.96 -17.37 1.26
C TYR A 167 -4.78 -17.86 2.10
N GLN A 168 -4.89 -19.09 2.59
CA GLN A 168 -3.86 -19.68 3.43
C GLN A 168 -2.61 -20.05 2.62
N GLN A 169 -1.45 -19.69 3.14
CA GLN A 169 -0.17 -20.23 2.68
C GLN A 169 -0.15 -21.76 2.82
N GLY A 170 0.60 -22.42 1.95
CA GLY A 170 0.72 -23.87 1.88
C GLY A 170 1.80 -24.30 0.90
N SER A 171 1.89 -25.59 0.60
CA SER A 171 2.95 -26.12 -0.27
C SER A 171 2.90 -25.63 -1.73
N THR A 172 1.78 -25.04 -2.14
CA THR A 172 1.55 -24.48 -3.49
C THR A 172 1.19 -22.99 -3.44
N HIS A 173 1.18 -22.39 -2.25
CA HIS A 173 0.78 -21.01 -1.98
C HIS A 173 1.79 -20.40 -1.01
N CYS A 174 2.83 -19.76 -1.53
CA CYS A 174 3.98 -19.23 -0.81
C CYS A 174 3.85 -17.73 -0.53
N ALA A 175 3.72 -16.90 -1.56
CA ALA A 175 3.72 -15.45 -1.41
C ALA A 175 3.02 -14.78 -2.60
N VAL A 176 2.00 -13.97 -2.33
CA VAL A 176 1.28 -13.29 -3.40
C VAL A 176 2.20 -12.31 -4.12
N THR A 177 2.33 -12.48 -5.42
CA THR A 177 3.15 -11.59 -6.27
C THR A 177 2.32 -10.49 -6.94
N GLY A 178 1.05 -10.36 -6.57
CA GLY A 178 0.08 -9.40 -7.11
C GLY A 178 -0.15 -9.55 -8.61
N GLY A 179 -0.75 -8.53 -9.24
CA GLY A 179 -0.95 -8.52 -10.68
C GLY A 179 -1.84 -7.40 -11.21
N TYR A 180 -2.64 -7.71 -12.24
CA TYR A 180 -3.32 -6.69 -13.06
C TYR A 180 -4.75 -7.07 -13.43
N ARG A 181 -5.61 -6.05 -13.48
CA ARG A 181 -6.93 -6.18 -14.08
C ARG A 181 -6.83 -6.16 -15.61
N TYR A 182 -7.28 -7.23 -16.25
CA TYR A 182 -7.10 -7.42 -17.69
C TYR A 182 -8.06 -6.53 -18.49
N ARG A 183 -7.48 -5.62 -19.28
CA ARG A 183 -8.18 -4.71 -20.21
C ARG A 183 -7.74 -4.92 -21.67
N GLY A 184 -7.38 -6.15 -22.01
CA GLY A 184 -6.91 -6.53 -23.34
C GLY A 184 -8.04 -7.01 -24.27
N GLN A 185 -7.65 -7.53 -25.44
CA GLN A 185 -8.57 -7.86 -26.54
C GLN A 185 -9.28 -9.21 -26.39
N ILE A 186 -8.91 -10.06 -25.42
CA ILE A 186 -9.57 -11.36 -25.21
C ILE A 186 -10.85 -11.12 -24.39
N PRO A 187 -12.07 -11.21 -25.00
CA PRO A 187 -13.27 -10.73 -24.33
C PRO A 187 -13.61 -11.49 -23.05
N GLY A 188 -13.35 -12.81 -23.03
CA GLY A 188 -13.62 -13.66 -21.87
C GLY A 188 -12.75 -13.39 -20.64
N LEU A 189 -11.65 -12.65 -20.80
CA LEU A 189 -10.76 -12.28 -19.69
C LEU A 189 -10.97 -10.82 -19.25
N HIS A 190 -11.76 -10.04 -19.98
CA HIS A 190 -11.91 -8.61 -19.76
C HIS A 190 -12.55 -8.30 -18.39
N GLY A 191 -11.82 -7.56 -17.56
CA GLY A 191 -12.25 -7.18 -16.21
C GLY A 191 -11.89 -8.18 -15.11
N LEU A 192 -11.29 -9.32 -15.44
CA LEU A 192 -10.73 -10.23 -14.45
C LEU A 192 -9.41 -9.69 -13.91
N TYR A 193 -9.17 -9.88 -12.62
CA TYR A 193 -7.88 -9.63 -11.99
C TYR A 193 -7.05 -10.92 -12.04
N PHE A 194 -5.85 -10.84 -12.61
CA PHE A 194 -4.91 -11.94 -12.65
C PHE A 194 -3.78 -11.64 -11.67
N PHE A 195 -3.53 -12.59 -10.77
CA PHE A 195 -2.40 -12.58 -9.86
C PHE A 195 -1.72 -13.95 -9.87
N ALA A 196 -0.53 -14.02 -9.28
CA ALA A 196 0.21 -15.26 -9.10
C ALA A 196 0.81 -15.31 -7.71
N ASP A 197 1.25 -16.51 -7.36
CA ASP A 197 1.92 -16.90 -6.13
C ASP A 197 3.08 -17.84 -6.49
#